data_AF-A0AAX2EJU7-F1
#
_entry.id   AF-A0AAX2EJU7-F1
#
_cell.length_a   1.000
_cell.length_b   1.000
_cell.length_c   1.000
_cell.angle_alpha   90.00
_cell.angle_beta   90.00
_cell.angle_gamma   90.00
#
_symmetry.space_group_name_H-M   'P 1'
#
loop_
_entity.id
_entity.type
_entity.pdbx_description
1 polymer ?
#
loop_
_entity_poly.entity_id
_entity_poly.type
_entity_poly.pdbx_seq_one_letter_code
_entity_poly.pdbx_strand_id
1 'polypeptide(L)'
;MLYLNVPYEQKDEAKSMYARWDNNRKKWFATNSKYYYRLAEWIEGDSVVQNSMYIAVSSRKCWKCGKETLVYALAVRSEDLIDIVYRETNIEEAIGYDVVFLPISSNLPKEIKGYLEKHTNCKDKYSHTIQDTYFANICTHCKSLQGDFFVYEEYDSPFNGMGNSKIKYIEFKLEHDLAINYQVGEQIISPSVKKFSEDIIQSNIVIS
;
A
#
# COMPACT_ATOMS: atom_id res chain seq x y z
N MET A 1 -2.77 8.02 14.77
CA MET A 1 -1.49 8.22 15.50
C MET A 1 -0.48 7.23 14.94
N LEU A 2 0.81 7.56 14.91
CA LEU A 2 1.86 6.72 14.31
C LEU A 2 2.83 6.22 15.38
N TYR A 3 3.10 4.91 15.44
CA TYR A 3 4.15 4.36 16.29
C TYR A 3 5.54 4.53 15.66
N LEU A 4 6.54 4.79 16.51
CA LEU A 4 7.91 5.14 16.13
C LEU A 4 8.91 4.13 16.69
N ASN A 5 10.00 3.90 15.97
CA ASN A 5 11.09 3.04 16.38
C ASN A 5 12.25 3.87 16.96
N VAL A 6 12.02 4.46 18.14
CA VAL A 6 13.00 5.33 18.82
C VAL A 6 13.94 4.48 19.70
N PRO A 7 15.26 4.47 19.43
CA PRO A 7 16.26 3.89 20.33
C PRO A 7 16.23 4.56 21.71
N TYR A 8 16.64 3.82 22.75
CA TYR A 8 16.58 4.33 24.12
C TYR A 8 17.41 5.61 24.32
N GLU A 9 18.53 5.72 23.62
CA GLU A 9 19.47 6.82 23.64
C GLU A 9 18.87 8.11 23.09
N GLN A 10 17.90 8.00 22.17
CA GLN A 10 17.27 9.13 21.47
C GLN A 10 15.92 9.53 22.08
N LYS A 11 15.53 8.93 23.22
CA LYS A 11 14.22 9.15 23.87
C LYS A 11 13.93 10.61 24.21
N ASP A 12 14.94 11.35 24.67
CA ASP A 12 14.76 12.74 25.10
C ASP A 12 14.61 13.67 23.89
N GLU A 13 15.30 13.35 22.79
CA GLU A 13 15.14 14.01 21.50
C GLU A 13 13.73 13.80 20.94
N ALA A 14 13.27 12.55 20.87
CA ALA A 14 11.92 12.23 20.41
C ALA A 14 10.84 12.93 21.25
N LYS A 15 11.00 12.94 22.58
CA LYS A 15 10.12 13.65 23.50
C LYS A 15 10.10 15.17 23.25
N SER A 16 11.26 15.77 22.97
CA SER A 16 11.37 17.19 22.63
C SER A 16 10.64 17.53 21.32
N MET A 17 10.54 16.57 20.41
CA MET A 17 9.77 16.65 19.15
C MET A 17 8.31 16.26 19.31
N TYR A 18 7.79 16.27 20.54
CA TYR A 18 6.39 15.97 20.89
C TYR A 18 5.96 14.50 20.71
N ALA A 19 6.90 13.57 20.53
CA ALA A 19 6.58 12.16 20.64
C ALA A 19 6.16 11.81 22.08
N ARG A 20 5.28 10.84 22.21
CA ARG A 20 4.72 10.38 23.48
C ARG A 20 5.06 8.91 23.68
N TRP A 21 5.10 8.48 24.93
CA TRP A 21 5.37 7.09 25.29
C TRP A 21 4.07 6.36 25.64
N ASP A 22 3.84 5.22 24.99
CA ASP A 22 2.76 4.29 25.31
C ASP A 22 3.29 3.22 26.26
N ASN A 23 2.89 3.28 27.53
CA ASN A 23 3.31 2.32 28.56
C ASN A 23 2.80 0.89 28.29
N ASN A 24 1.67 0.73 27.63
CA ASN A 24 1.07 -0.59 27.38
C ASN A 24 1.80 -1.30 26.24
N ARG A 25 2.02 -0.59 25.12
CA ARG A 25 2.75 -1.14 23.96
C ARG A 25 4.26 -1.04 24.11
N LYS A 26 4.76 -0.29 25.10
CA LYS A 26 6.18 0.05 25.29
C LYS A 26 6.80 0.62 24.01
N LYS A 27 6.10 1.56 23.39
CA LYS A 27 6.52 2.22 22.14
C LYS A 27 6.33 3.73 22.20
N TRP A 28 7.18 4.43 21.46
CA TRP A 28 6.99 5.85 21.18
C TRP A 28 5.95 6.02 20.07
N PHE A 29 5.20 7.12 20.13
CA PHE A 29 4.21 7.44 19.11
C PHE A 29 4.04 8.95 18.92
N ALA A 30 3.54 9.33 17.75
CA ALA A 30 3.18 10.70 17.40
C ALA A 30 1.68 10.81 17.13
N THR A 31 1.06 11.90 17.60
CA THR A 31 -0.39 12.10 17.49
C THR A 31 -0.80 13.08 16.40
N ASN A 32 0.15 13.84 15.85
CA ASN A 32 -0.14 14.89 14.87
C ASN A 32 0.66 14.65 13.60
N SER A 33 -0.05 14.28 12.53
CA SER A 33 0.54 13.95 11.25
C SER A 33 1.32 15.10 10.61
N LYS A 34 0.98 16.35 10.94
CA LYS A 34 1.73 17.54 10.52
C LYS A 34 3.18 17.57 11.00
N TYR A 35 3.56 16.72 11.96
CA TYR A 35 4.93 16.68 12.48
C TYR A 35 5.65 15.37 12.16
N TYR A 36 5.05 14.45 11.39
CA TYR A 36 5.72 13.17 11.05
C TYR A 36 7.05 13.39 10.32
N TYR A 37 7.16 14.38 9.44
CA TYR A 37 8.44 14.72 8.79
C TYR A 37 9.57 15.08 9.75
N ARG A 38 9.28 15.56 10.97
CA ARG A 38 10.30 15.87 11.99
C ARG A 38 10.82 14.61 12.68
N LEU A 39 10.02 13.54 12.63
CA LEU A 39 10.26 12.27 13.28
C LEU A 39 10.74 11.21 12.26
N ALA A 40 11.09 11.63 11.04
CA ALA A 40 11.44 10.77 9.92
C ALA A 40 12.51 9.73 10.27
N GLU A 41 13.49 10.09 11.11
CA GLU A 41 14.55 9.20 11.59
C GLU A 41 14.00 7.94 12.30
N TRP A 42 12.82 8.03 12.91
CA TRP A 42 12.20 6.93 13.66
C TRP A 42 11.02 6.29 12.95
N ILE A 43 10.77 6.63 11.68
CA ILE A 43 9.69 6.08 10.87
C ILE A 43 10.29 5.08 9.88
N GLU A 44 9.81 3.83 9.91
CA GLU A 44 10.22 2.78 8.97
C GLU A 44 9.44 2.88 7.67
N GLY A 45 9.83 3.82 6.82
CA GLY A 45 9.29 3.99 5.48
C GLY A 45 9.35 5.44 5.00
N ASP A 46 9.09 5.62 3.72
CA ASP A 46 9.16 6.91 3.05
C ASP A 46 7.83 7.68 3.12
N SER A 47 6.73 6.96 3.33
CA SER A 47 5.38 7.52 3.43
C SER A 47 4.60 6.94 4.60
N VAL A 48 3.54 7.64 5.03
CA VAL A 48 2.60 7.20 6.07
C VAL A 48 1.18 7.22 5.54
N VAL A 49 0.46 6.12 5.77
CA VAL A 49 -0.96 5.96 5.47
C VAL A 49 -1.79 6.28 6.70
N GLN A 50 -2.89 6.99 6.49
CA GLN A 50 -3.88 7.34 7.49
C GLN A 50 -5.22 6.66 7.20
N ASN A 51 -6.09 6.57 8.20
CA ASN A 51 -7.48 6.09 8.12
C ASN A 51 -7.69 4.65 7.63
N SER A 52 -7.44 4.37 6.36
CA SER A 52 -7.75 3.11 5.69
C SER A 52 -6.73 2.74 4.63
N MET A 53 -6.57 1.43 4.43
CA MET A 53 -5.92 0.84 3.26
C MET A 53 -6.91 -0.03 2.51
N TYR A 54 -6.63 -0.30 1.24
CA TYR A 54 -7.50 -1.06 0.39
C TYR A 54 -6.76 -2.19 -0.32
N ILE A 55 -7.48 -3.27 -0.61
CA ILE A 55 -7.11 -4.16 -1.72
C ILE A 55 -7.93 -3.76 -2.93
N ALA A 56 -7.24 -3.35 -3.99
CA ALA A 56 -7.85 -3.14 -5.30
C ALA A 56 -7.98 -4.48 -6.02
N VAL A 57 -9.17 -4.75 -6.53
CA VAL A 57 -9.54 -5.98 -7.23
C VAL A 57 -9.90 -5.64 -8.66
N SER A 58 -9.22 -6.28 -9.60
CA SER A 58 -9.57 -6.20 -11.02
C SER A 58 -9.38 -7.56 -11.68
N SER A 59 -9.56 -7.63 -13.00
CA SER A 59 -9.39 -8.84 -13.79
C SER A 59 -8.50 -8.61 -15.01
N ARG A 60 -7.88 -9.69 -15.48
CA ARG A 60 -7.16 -9.69 -16.76
C ARG A 60 -7.12 -11.09 -17.38
N LYS A 61 -6.75 -11.18 -18.66
CA LYS A 61 -6.51 -12.47 -19.31
C LYS A 61 -5.22 -13.11 -18.81
N CYS A 62 -5.29 -14.37 -18.39
CA CYS A 62 -4.12 -15.12 -17.98
C CYS A 62 -3.20 -15.42 -19.17
N TRP A 63 -1.92 -15.07 -19.08
CA TRP A 63 -0.93 -15.33 -20.14
C TRP A 63 -0.77 -16.82 -20.49
N LYS A 64 -1.06 -17.73 -19.54
CA LYS A 64 -0.90 -19.18 -19.74
C LYS A 64 -2.14 -19.86 -20.29
N CYS A 65 -3.32 -19.62 -19.70
CA CYS A 65 -4.55 -20.34 -20.07
C CYS A 65 -5.57 -19.49 -20.82
N GLY A 66 -5.32 -18.19 -21.02
CA GLY A 66 -6.20 -17.25 -21.73
C GLY A 66 -7.49 -16.87 -21.00
N LYS A 67 -7.87 -17.58 -19.93
CA LYS A 67 -9.07 -17.29 -19.13
C LYS A 67 -8.89 -16.01 -18.32
N GLU A 68 -9.99 -15.29 -18.13
CA GLU A 68 -10.03 -14.14 -17.24
C GLU A 68 -9.75 -14.58 -15.80
N THR A 69 -8.87 -13.85 -15.11
CA THR A 69 -8.49 -14.14 -13.72
C THR A 69 -8.49 -12.85 -12.92
N LEU A 70 -8.91 -12.96 -11.66
CA LEU A 70 -8.78 -11.87 -10.70
C LEU A 70 -7.30 -11.63 -10.38
N VAL A 71 -6.96 -10.36 -10.20
CA VAL A 71 -5.66 -9.87 -9.73
C VAL A 71 -5.87 -8.74 -8.72
N TYR A 72 -4.88 -8.53 -7.88
CA TYR A 72 -4.95 -7.72 -6.68
C TYR A 72 -3.77 -6.77 -6.59
N ALA A 73 -4.01 -5.55 -6.13
CA ALA A 73 -3.01 -4.58 -5.72
C ALA A 73 -3.32 -4.10 -4.31
N LEU A 74 -2.28 -3.70 -3.56
CA LEU A 74 -2.49 -2.83 -2.43
C LEU A 74 -2.84 -1.44 -2.98
N ALA A 75 -3.80 -0.76 -2.36
CA ALA A 75 -4.25 0.55 -2.76
C ALA A 75 -4.36 1.49 -1.56
N VAL A 76 -3.90 2.72 -1.74
CA VAL A 76 -3.99 3.79 -0.75
C VAL A 76 -4.51 5.04 -1.43
N ARG A 77 -5.53 5.67 -0.86
CA ARG A 77 -6.05 6.94 -1.40
C ARG A 77 -5.01 8.02 -1.21
N SER A 78 -4.81 8.86 -2.22
CA SER A 78 -3.80 9.92 -2.19
C SER A 78 -4.06 10.94 -1.07
N GLU A 79 -5.32 11.19 -0.70
CA GLU A 79 -5.66 12.07 0.43
C GLU A 79 -5.33 11.48 1.81
N ASP A 80 -5.15 10.17 1.89
CA ASP A 80 -4.83 9.43 3.11
C ASP A 80 -3.33 9.13 3.21
N LEU A 81 -2.51 9.68 2.31
CA LEU A 81 -1.08 9.40 2.22
C LEU A 81 -0.26 10.67 2.49
N ILE A 82 0.81 10.52 3.25
CA ILE A 82 1.78 11.60 3.55
C ILE A 82 3.15 11.12 3.15
N ASP A 83 3.85 11.88 2.31
CA ASP A 83 5.25 11.64 1.99
C ASP A 83 6.13 12.38 2.98
N ILE A 84 6.98 11.63 3.67
CA ILE A 84 7.83 12.16 4.76
C ILE A 84 9.11 12.73 4.18
N VAL A 85 9.62 12.14 3.10
CA VAL A 85 10.93 12.45 2.51
C VAL A 85 10.94 13.85 1.89
N TYR A 86 9.97 14.14 1.02
CA TYR A 86 9.77 15.42 0.35
C TYR A 86 8.78 16.33 1.09
N ARG A 87 8.16 15.83 2.17
CA ARG A 87 7.20 16.57 3.00
C ARG A 87 5.93 16.96 2.23
N GLU A 88 5.55 16.13 1.28
CA GLU A 88 4.34 16.33 0.49
C GLU A 88 3.12 15.77 1.23
N THR A 89 2.05 16.57 1.26
CA THR A 89 0.77 16.22 1.89
C THR A 89 -0.38 16.23 0.90
N ASN A 90 -0.18 16.78 -0.30
CA ASN A 90 -1.09 16.70 -1.42
C ASN A 90 -0.55 15.75 -2.48
N ILE A 91 -0.62 14.45 -2.16
CA ILE A 91 -0.10 13.40 -3.06
C ILE A 91 -0.81 13.42 -4.41
N GLU A 92 -2.11 13.72 -4.45
CA GLU A 92 -2.85 13.74 -5.71
C GLU A 92 -2.33 14.81 -6.68
N GLU A 93 -1.95 15.99 -6.18
CA GLU A 93 -1.32 17.02 -7.00
C GLU A 93 0.09 16.60 -7.43
N ALA A 94 0.83 15.92 -6.54
CA ALA A 94 2.19 15.49 -6.82
C ALA A 94 2.30 14.32 -7.81
N ILE A 95 1.29 13.45 -7.93
CA ILE A 95 1.34 12.30 -8.85
C ILE A 95 0.29 12.34 -9.96
N GLY A 96 -0.75 13.17 -9.83
CA GLY A 96 -1.85 13.23 -10.80
C GLY A 96 -2.88 12.10 -10.66
N TYR A 97 -2.93 11.41 -9.52
CA TYR A 97 -3.87 10.32 -9.26
C TYR A 97 -4.44 10.40 -7.85
N ASP A 98 -5.71 10.03 -7.70
CA ASP A 98 -6.41 9.98 -6.40
C ASP A 98 -6.16 8.70 -5.59
N VAL A 99 -5.41 7.74 -6.16
CA VAL A 99 -5.03 6.48 -5.53
C VAL A 99 -3.65 6.04 -6.02
N VAL A 100 -2.87 5.48 -5.09
CA VAL A 100 -1.60 4.81 -5.35
C VAL A 100 -1.84 3.29 -5.32
N PHE A 101 -1.37 2.59 -6.35
CA PHE A 101 -1.34 1.12 -6.37
C PHE A 101 0.08 0.62 -6.11
N LEU A 102 0.20 -0.34 -5.18
CA LEU A 102 1.45 -1.02 -4.88
C LEU A 102 1.32 -2.52 -5.15
N PRO A 103 2.39 -3.17 -5.65
CA PRO A 103 2.41 -4.61 -5.79
C PRO A 103 2.11 -5.34 -4.49
N ILE A 104 1.34 -6.44 -4.53
CA ILE A 104 1.13 -7.27 -3.33
C ILE A 104 2.40 -8.04 -2.90
N SER A 105 3.42 -8.02 -3.75
CA SER A 105 4.77 -8.51 -3.46
C SER A 105 5.57 -7.56 -2.58
N SER A 106 5.13 -6.31 -2.43
CA SER A 106 5.68 -5.36 -1.47
C SER A 106 5.39 -5.79 -0.03
N ASN A 107 5.96 -5.06 0.94
CA ASN A 107 5.75 -5.34 2.36
C ASN A 107 4.28 -5.08 2.76
N LEU A 108 3.45 -6.13 2.72
CA LEU A 108 2.05 -6.05 3.12
C LEU A 108 1.89 -6.15 4.65
N PRO A 109 0.92 -5.41 5.22
CA PRO A 109 0.41 -5.71 6.55
C PRO A 109 0.00 -7.19 6.65
N LYS A 110 0.36 -7.85 7.75
CA LYS A 110 0.09 -9.28 7.98
C LYS A 110 -1.39 -9.63 7.85
N GLU A 111 -2.28 -8.72 8.24
CA GLU A 111 -3.73 -8.85 8.16
C GLU A 111 -4.20 -8.90 6.70
N ILE A 112 -3.63 -8.04 5.85
CA ILE A 112 -3.92 -8.01 4.41
C ILE A 112 -3.37 -9.27 3.75
N LYS A 113 -2.11 -9.64 4.02
CA LYS A 113 -1.51 -10.88 3.47
C LYS A 113 -2.35 -12.10 3.85
N GLY A 114 -2.71 -12.25 5.13
CA GLY A 114 -3.55 -13.35 5.60
C GLY A 114 -4.97 -13.34 5.01
N TYR A 115 -5.55 -12.15 4.77
CA TYR A 115 -6.83 -12.04 4.07
C TYR A 115 -6.72 -12.57 2.63
N LEU A 116 -5.69 -12.16 1.88
CA LEU A 116 -5.48 -12.60 0.51
C LEU A 116 -5.22 -14.11 0.42
N GLU A 117 -4.40 -14.67 1.33
CA GLU A 117 -4.14 -16.11 1.40
C GLU A 117 -5.41 -16.93 1.65
N LYS A 118 -6.29 -16.42 2.51
CA LYS A 118 -7.52 -17.13 2.89
C LYS A 118 -8.64 -17.05 1.85
N HIS A 119 -8.76 -15.92 1.15
CA HIS A 119 -9.92 -15.63 0.30
C HIS A 119 -9.62 -15.63 -1.20
N THR A 120 -8.35 -15.80 -1.58
CA THR A 120 -7.92 -15.75 -3.00
C THR A 120 -6.98 -16.92 -3.33
N ASN A 121 -6.31 -16.87 -4.49
CA ASN A 121 -5.24 -17.82 -4.80
C ASN A 121 -3.83 -17.25 -4.55
N CYS A 122 -3.72 -16.00 -4.08
CA CYS A 122 -2.44 -15.35 -3.81
C CYS A 122 -1.65 -16.14 -2.78
N LYS A 123 -0.36 -16.30 -3.04
CA LYS A 123 0.59 -17.03 -2.19
C LYS A 123 2.00 -16.78 -2.64
N ASP A 124 2.94 -17.13 -1.77
CA ASP A 124 4.35 -17.16 -2.11
C ASP A 124 4.61 -18.17 -3.25
N LYS A 125 5.26 -17.69 -4.32
CA LYS A 125 5.55 -18.51 -5.48
C LYS A 125 6.84 -18.08 -6.18
N TYR A 126 7.66 -19.06 -6.55
CA TYR A 126 8.90 -18.83 -7.28
C TYR A 126 8.62 -18.31 -8.70
N SER A 127 9.36 -17.28 -9.11
CA SER A 127 9.37 -16.73 -10.45
C SER A 127 10.71 -17.02 -11.12
N HIS A 128 10.66 -17.72 -12.26
CA HIS A 128 11.86 -18.00 -13.05
C HIS A 128 12.47 -16.74 -13.69
N THR A 129 11.66 -15.70 -13.91
CA THR A 129 12.11 -14.45 -14.56
C THR A 129 13.00 -13.63 -13.63
N ILE A 130 12.61 -13.50 -12.36
CA ILE A 130 13.35 -12.71 -11.36
C ILE A 130 14.23 -13.58 -10.44
N GLN A 131 14.17 -14.91 -10.60
CA GLN A 131 14.91 -15.90 -9.82
C GLN A 131 14.70 -15.84 -8.30
N ASP A 132 13.49 -15.50 -7.87
CA ASP A 132 13.14 -15.38 -6.45
C ASP A 132 11.69 -15.80 -6.16
N THR A 133 11.38 -16.02 -4.89
CA THR A 133 10.02 -16.29 -4.37
C THR A 133 9.44 -15.04 -3.74
N TYR A 134 8.22 -14.70 -4.12
CA TYR A 134 7.51 -13.56 -3.55
C TYR A 134 6.01 -13.83 -3.48
N PHE A 135 5.30 -13.04 -2.68
CA PHE A 135 3.86 -13.13 -2.55
C PHE A 135 3.18 -12.62 -3.82
N ALA A 136 2.60 -13.53 -4.60
CA ALA A 136 2.23 -13.26 -5.98
C ALA A 136 0.73 -13.40 -6.25
N ASN A 137 0.26 -12.67 -7.26
CA ASN A 137 -1.03 -12.92 -7.88
C ASN A 137 -1.00 -14.28 -8.60
N ILE A 138 -2.02 -15.11 -8.39
CA ILE A 138 -2.11 -16.45 -8.97
C ILE A 138 -3.40 -16.61 -9.76
N CYS A 139 -3.29 -17.13 -10.98
CA CYS A 139 -4.45 -17.37 -11.84
C CYS A 139 -5.50 -18.23 -11.13
N THR A 140 -6.75 -17.78 -11.12
CA THR A 140 -7.89 -18.46 -10.50
C THR A 140 -8.13 -19.85 -11.09
N HIS A 141 -7.79 -20.05 -12.37
CA HIS A 141 -8.07 -21.27 -13.12
C HIS A 141 -6.89 -22.24 -13.20
N CYS A 142 -5.75 -21.81 -13.77
CA CYS A 142 -4.61 -22.72 -14.04
C CYS A 142 -3.48 -22.60 -13.01
N LYS A 143 -3.65 -21.76 -12.00
CA LYS A 143 -2.70 -21.52 -10.91
C LYS A 143 -1.31 -21.04 -11.36
N SER A 144 -1.18 -20.53 -12.59
CA SER A 144 0.03 -19.85 -13.05
C SER A 144 0.29 -18.57 -12.25
N LEU A 145 1.57 -18.24 -12.06
CA LEU A 145 1.97 -16.95 -11.49
C LEU A 145 1.53 -15.84 -12.45
N GLN A 146 0.94 -14.76 -11.96
CA GLN A 146 0.66 -13.55 -12.72
C GLN A 146 1.71 -12.52 -12.27
N GLY A 147 2.75 -12.33 -13.10
CA GLY A 147 3.93 -11.57 -12.72
C GLY A 147 3.68 -10.07 -12.63
N ASP A 148 4.45 -9.40 -11.77
CA ASP A 148 4.21 -8.03 -11.33
C ASP A 148 4.23 -7.03 -12.49
N PHE A 149 5.22 -7.15 -13.39
CA PHE A 149 5.28 -6.35 -14.62
C PHE A 149 3.93 -6.30 -15.35
N PHE A 150 3.32 -7.47 -15.54
CA PHE A 150 2.07 -7.57 -16.28
C PHE A 150 0.84 -7.13 -15.46
N VAL A 151 0.93 -7.10 -14.13
CA VAL A 151 -0.18 -6.74 -13.24
C VAL A 151 -0.13 -5.26 -12.85
N TYR A 152 1.04 -4.61 -12.89
CA TYR A 152 1.24 -3.25 -12.40
C TYR A 152 1.86 -2.29 -13.44
N GLU A 153 2.74 -2.77 -14.32
CA GLU A 153 3.58 -1.88 -15.15
C GLU A 153 3.16 -1.83 -16.63
N GLU A 154 2.63 -2.91 -17.20
CA GLU A 154 2.18 -2.91 -18.60
C GLU A 154 1.19 -1.78 -18.91
N TYR A 155 1.18 -1.30 -20.15
CA TYR A 155 0.28 -0.22 -20.56
C TYR A 155 -1.21 -0.56 -20.37
N ASP A 156 -1.57 -1.82 -20.65
CA ASP A 156 -2.93 -2.37 -20.46
C ASP A 156 -3.11 -3.07 -19.10
N SER A 157 -2.14 -2.90 -18.19
CA SER A 157 -2.24 -3.38 -16.82
C SER A 157 -3.48 -2.81 -16.13
N PRO A 158 -4.20 -3.63 -15.33
CA PRO A 158 -5.36 -3.15 -14.59
C PRO A 158 -5.05 -2.11 -13.52
N PHE A 159 -3.79 -2.04 -13.07
CA PHE A 159 -3.35 -1.12 -12.01
C PHE A 159 -2.31 -0.10 -12.49
N ASN A 160 -2.03 -0.03 -13.79
CA ASN A 160 -1.30 1.09 -14.36
C ASN A 160 -2.26 2.29 -14.48
N GLY A 161 -1.78 3.49 -14.16
CA GLY A 161 -2.57 4.71 -14.17
C GLY A 161 -3.21 5.07 -15.53
N MET A 162 -2.71 4.54 -16.64
CA MET A 162 -3.33 4.69 -17.97
C MET A 162 -4.42 3.63 -18.29
N GLY A 163 -4.49 2.54 -17.53
CA GLY A 163 -5.43 1.44 -17.78
C GLY A 163 -6.88 1.80 -17.46
N ASN A 164 -7.85 1.36 -18.26
CA ASN A 164 -9.28 1.65 -18.08
C ASN A 164 -10.06 0.51 -17.40
N SER A 165 -9.37 -0.33 -16.65
CA SER A 165 -9.97 -1.48 -15.99
C SER A 165 -10.94 -1.04 -14.89
N LYS A 166 -12.05 -1.77 -14.75
CA LYS A 166 -12.94 -1.61 -13.60
C LYS A 166 -12.23 -2.15 -12.35
N ILE A 167 -12.19 -1.34 -11.30
CA ILE A 167 -11.55 -1.69 -10.03
C ILE A 167 -12.61 -1.64 -8.94
N LYS A 168 -12.61 -2.67 -8.09
CA LYS A 168 -13.37 -2.70 -6.83
C LYS A 168 -12.38 -2.62 -5.67
N TYR A 169 -12.82 -2.09 -4.54
CA TYR A 169 -11.96 -1.90 -3.39
C TYR A 169 -12.47 -2.71 -2.19
N ILE A 170 -11.56 -3.33 -1.46
CA ILE A 170 -11.85 -3.98 -0.18
C ILE A 170 -11.16 -3.15 0.90
N GLU A 171 -11.93 -2.52 1.79
CA GLU A 171 -11.41 -1.62 2.83
C GLU A 171 -10.90 -2.38 4.06
N PHE A 172 -9.75 -1.94 4.57
CA PHE A 172 -9.14 -2.33 5.83
C PHE A 172 -8.88 -1.06 6.64
N LYS A 173 -9.53 -0.94 7.80
CA LYS A 173 -9.34 0.24 8.66
C LYS A 173 -8.02 0.14 9.40
N LEU A 174 -7.36 1.27 9.57
CA LEU A 174 -6.15 1.38 10.38
C LEU A 174 -6.54 1.67 11.83
N GLU A 175 -6.02 0.88 12.78
CA GLU A 175 -6.08 1.24 14.20
C GLU A 175 -5.18 2.46 14.48
N HIS A 176 -4.03 2.48 13.81
CA HIS A 176 -2.98 3.50 13.91
C HIS A 176 -2.43 3.77 12.51
N ASP A 177 -1.97 5.00 12.27
CA ASP A 177 -1.31 5.39 11.03
C ASP A 177 -0.12 4.44 10.79
N LEU A 178 0.11 4.08 9.53
CA LEU A 178 1.05 3.03 9.14
C LEU A 178 2.13 3.57 8.22
N ALA A 179 3.40 3.37 8.59
CA ALA A 179 4.52 3.65 7.71
C ALA A 179 4.62 2.60 6.60
N ILE A 180 4.85 3.05 5.36
CA ILE A 180 5.01 2.21 4.18
C ILE A 180 6.22 2.64 3.35
N ASN A 181 6.81 1.68 2.64
CA ASN A 181 7.85 1.95 1.65
C ASN A 181 7.19 2.34 0.33
N TYR A 182 6.85 3.62 0.22
CA TYR A 182 6.41 4.24 -1.02
C TYR A 182 7.08 5.59 -1.17
N GLN A 183 7.83 5.74 -2.25
CA GLN A 183 8.43 7.01 -2.64
C GLN A 183 7.52 7.65 -3.69
N VAL A 184 7.05 8.86 -3.39
CA VAL A 184 6.35 9.67 -4.40
C VAL A 184 7.31 9.94 -5.55
N GLY A 185 6.97 9.48 -6.75
CA GLY A 185 7.82 9.56 -7.94
C GLY A 185 7.89 10.96 -8.57
N GLU A 186 8.77 11.11 -9.57
CA GLU A 186 9.02 12.38 -10.28
C GLU A 186 8.03 12.68 -11.43
N GLN A 187 7.13 11.76 -11.77
CA GLN A 187 6.21 11.91 -12.89
C GLN A 187 4.83 12.40 -12.43
N ILE A 188 4.48 13.61 -12.87
CA ILE A 188 3.19 14.24 -12.61
C ILE A 188 2.29 14.03 -13.83
N ILE A 189 1.06 13.55 -13.61
CA ILE A 189 0.02 13.55 -14.64
C ILE A 189 -0.94 14.71 -14.39
N SER A 190 -1.27 15.45 -15.45
CA SER A 190 -2.14 16.63 -15.37
C SER A 190 -3.09 16.69 -16.59
N PRO A 191 -4.40 16.90 -16.39
CA PRO A 191 -5.09 16.99 -15.10
C PRO A 191 -5.12 15.66 -14.34
N SER A 192 -5.33 15.71 -13.02
CA SER A 192 -5.40 14.50 -12.19
C SER A 192 -6.50 13.55 -12.67
N VAL A 193 -6.17 12.27 -12.69
CA VAL A 193 -7.07 11.20 -13.14
C VAL A 193 -7.68 10.50 -11.92
N LYS A 194 -9.01 10.47 -11.86
CA LYS A 194 -9.75 9.75 -10.82
C LYS A 194 -9.87 8.26 -11.18
N LYS A 195 -9.32 7.40 -10.32
CA LYS A 195 -9.35 5.93 -10.42
C LYS A 195 -9.98 5.28 -9.20
N PHE A 196 -10.00 5.97 -8.07
CA PHE A 196 -10.71 5.49 -6.90
C PHE A 196 -12.22 5.56 -7.15
N SER A 197 -12.92 4.48 -6.80
CA SER A 197 -14.37 4.41 -6.98
C SER A 197 -15.03 3.97 -5.69
N GLU A 198 -16.24 4.46 -5.45
CA GLU A 198 -17.03 4.17 -4.25
C GLU A 198 -17.64 2.74 -4.24
N ASP A 199 -17.24 1.85 -5.17
CA ASP A 199 -17.58 0.41 -5.14
C ASP A 199 -16.67 -0.31 -4.11
N ILE A 200 -16.95 -0.03 -2.83
CA ILE A 200 -16.16 -0.46 -1.66
C ILE A 200 -16.87 -1.60 -0.91
N ILE A 201 -16.13 -2.67 -0.64
CA ILE A 201 -16.53 -3.78 0.21
C ILE A 201 -15.78 -3.68 1.54
N GLN A 202 -16.49 -3.74 2.66
CA GLN A 202 -15.89 -3.70 3.99
C GLN A 202 -15.31 -5.07 4.37
N SER A 203 -14.01 -5.14 4.71
CA SER A 203 -13.39 -6.41 5.15
C SER A 203 -13.80 -6.84 6.56
N ASN A 204 -14.25 -5.90 7.39
CA ASN A 204 -14.39 -6.03 8.86
C ASN A 204 -13.06 -6.37 9.59
N ILE A 205 -11.92 -6.15 8.94
CA ILE A 205 -10.58 -6.35 9.50
C ILE A 205 -9.94 -4.99 9.79
N VAL A 206 -9.29 -4.89 10.94
CA VAL A 206 -8.53 -3.70 11.37
C VAL A 206 -7.04 -4.05 11.38
N ILE A 207 -6.22 -3.19 10.81
CA ILE A 207 -4.76 -3.30 10.79
C ILE A 207 -4.19 -2.63 12.05
N SER A 208 -3.36 -3.35 12.80
CA SER A 208 -2.88 -2.98 14.15
C SER A 208 -1.41 -2.61 14.25
#